data_AF-A0A356EQS6-F1
#
_entry.id   AF-A0A356EQS6-F1
#
_cell.length_a   1.000
_cell.length_b   1.000
_cell.length_c   1.000
_cell.angle_alpha   90.00
_cell.angle_beta   90.00
_cell.angle_gamma   90.00
#
_symmetry.space_group_name_H-M   'P 1'
#
loop_
_entity.id
_entity.type
_entity.pdbx_description
1 polymer ?
#
loop_
_entity_poly.entity_id
_entity_poly.type
_entity_poly.pdbx_seq_one_letter_code
_entity_poly.pdbx_strand_id
1 'polypeptide(L)'
;GVIDPTDKDIAPGTEGVGMKVVMKNAKDKNLVAMIVGKEDPDSPGLRYVRKPGQDAVFTVKLSTERLTTDFGDWIEKDLLKLNRWDLREVFIQDYTIDEARQVQIQRGQITVAHDESGDPKWKLVADREMDEQNQWVDIPLGPNEELNAPKLDAMASALDDLQIVDVVRKPVGLSANLAADKSFAEDAEAVMSLVRRGFYAVEMEPGKVEILSNRGEIRVLMNDGVEYVLRFGGIAGDGSTEAEDGAATKGVNRYLFVTTEFNPRGISQPELEPLPTAATVKEQPKVVKEQPKVEEEQPETVKEQPKAEEKAETPDSVKKPESKEPVEPKTDSPAKDASKENPDAEKAVEDKSESSAEADAKAKEAAKAELEQRRDGIEKENKRRQEEYEQKLADGKKRVAELNARFADWYYIISESVYQEIHLGRSDLIKPKEAKEGEEKAEKPLDELNPLAPEMFERLKEGLKGKDEKEEIEKEEGEH
;
A
#
# COMPACT_ATOMS: atom_id res chain seq x y z
N GLY A 1 -24.89 -1.96 44.21
CA GLY A 1 -24.18 -2.46 43.02
C GLY A 1 -24.91 -3.58 42.31
N VAL A 2 -26.24 -3.64 42.32
CA VAL A 2 -27.01 -4.72 41.65
C VAL A 2 -28.15 -4.17 40.79
N ILE A 3 -28.08 -2.89 40.45
CA ILE A 3 -29.01 -2.24 39.51
C ILE A 3 -28.85 -2.92 38.13
N ASP A 4 -29.96 -3.20 37.43
CA ASP A 4 -29.93 -3.92 36.15
C ASP A 4 -29.42 -2.98 35.05
N PRO A 5 -28.27 -3.23 34.41
CA PRO A 5 -27.68 -2.33 33.41
C PRO A 5 -28.53 -2.15 32.14
N THR A 6 -29.57 -2.95 31.94
CA THR A 6 -30.48 -2.87 30.78
C THR A 6 -31.78 -2.11 31.07
N ASP A 7 -31.90 -1.53 32.26
CA ASP A 7 -33.06 -0.72 32.61
C ASP A 7 -33.06 0.60 31.84
N LYS A 8 -34.21 1.00 31.31
CA LYS A 8 -34.33 2.15 30.40
C LYS A 8 -34.17 3.49 31.10
N ASP A 9 -34.34 3.49 32.42
CA ASP A 9 -34.27 4.68 33.26
C ASP A 9 -32.84 4.95 33.78
N ILE A 10 -31.84 4.19 33.32
CA ILE A 10 -30.45 4.36 33.74
C ILE A 10 -29.75 5.36 32.83
N ALA A 11 -29.26 6.43 33.45
CA ALA A 11 -28.39 7.40 32.79
C ALA A 11 -26.92 6.92 32.80
N PRO A 12 -26.10 7.31 31.81
CA PRO A 12 -24.64 7.16 31.87
C PRO A 12 -24.08 7.74 33.18
N GLY A 13 -23.14 7.02 33.80
CA GLY A 13 -22.56 7.42 35.09
C GLY A 13 -23.38 7.07 36.34
N THR A 14 -24.53 6.38 36.20
CA THR A 14 -25.32 5.92 37.36
C THR A 14 -24.48 4.99 38.24
N GLU A 15 -24.32 5.35 39.51
CA GLU A 15 -23.62 4.51 40.48
C GLU A 15 -24.45 3.27 40.88
N GLY A 16 -23.76 2.17 41.19
CA GLY A 16 -24.41 0.97 41.72
C GLY A 16 -25.05 0.06 40.68
N VAL A 17 -24.82 0.32 39.39
CA VAL A 17 -25.08 -0.61 38.27
C VAL A 17 -24.26 -1.89 38.46
N GLY A 18 -24.91 -3.04 38.28
CA GLY A 18 -24.28 -4.35 38.36
C GLY A 18 -24.00 -4.94 36.97
N MET A 19 -23.27 -6.05 36.93
CA MET A 19 -23.00 -6.82 35.73
C MET A 19 -24.12 -7.83 35.47
N LYS A 20 -24.84 -7.69 34.35
CA LYS A 20 -25.89 -8.65 33.98
C LYS A 20 -25.30 -9.83 33.22
N VAL A 21 -25.50 -11.02 33.75
CA VAL A 21 -25.04 -12.29 33.18
C VAL A 21 -26.25 -13.09 32.74
N VAL A 22 -26.36 -13.36 31.44
CA VAL A 22 -27.41 -14.20 30.86
C VAL A 22 -26.77 -15.35 30.10
N MET A 23 -27.05 -16.57 30.51
CA MET A 23 -26.63 -17.78 29.79
C MET A 23 -27.84 -18.39 29.10
N LYS A 24 -27.73 -18.65 27.80
CA LYS A 24 -28.76 -19.26 26.97
C LYS A 24 -28.32 -20.63 26.49
N ASN A 25 -29.29 -21.50 26.19
CA ASN A 25 -29.02 -22.74 25.48
C ASN A 25 -29.00 -22.51 23.95
N ALA A 26 -28.70 -23.56 23.18
CA ALA A 26 -28.67 -23.54 21.71
C ALA A 26 -30.02 -23.20 21.03
N LYS A 27 -31.12 -23.08 21.79
CA LYS A 27 -32.45 -22.67 21.31
C LYS A 27 -32.83 -21.28 21.84
N ASP A 28 -31.84 -20.46 22.22
CA ASP A 28 -31.99 -19.13 22.80
C ASP A 28 -32.80 -19.05 24.11
N LYS A 29 -33.07 -20.19 24.77
CA LYS A 29 -33.77 -20.20 26.04
C LYS A 29 -32.81 -19.84 27.17
N ASN A 30 -33.15 -18.83 27.96
CA ASN A 30 -32.41 -18.46 29.16
C ASN A 30 -32.34 -19.63 30.16
N LEU A 31 -31.13 -20.06 30.48
CA LEU A 31 -30.82 -21.02 31.55
C LEU A 31 -30.55 -20.30 32.86
N VAL A 32 -29.87 -19.16 32.79
CA VAL A 32 -29.50 -18.32 33.93
C VAL A 32 -29.63 -16.87 33.53
N ALA A 33 -30.16 -16.05 34.44
CA ALA A 33 -30.15 -14.59 34.34
C ALA A 33 -29.94 -14.02 35.74
N MET A 34 -28.85 -13.30 35.95
CA MET A 34 -28.51 -12.68 37.23
C MET A 34 -27.79 -11.35 37.03
N ILE A 35 -27.86 -10.48 38.03
CA ILE A 35 -27.15 -9.21 38.10
C ILE A 35 -26.15 -9.36 39.24
N VAL A 36 -24.88 -9.40 38.89
CA VAL A 36 -23.75 -9.57 39.80
C VAL A 36 -23.23 -8.20 40.21
N GLY A 37 -23.08 -7.99 41.51
CA GLY A 37 -22.59 -6.75 42.08
C GLY A 37 -21.19 -6.84 42.65
N LYS A 38 -20.89 -5.84 43.49
CA LYS A 38 -19.63 -5.76 44.23
C LYS A 38 -19.48 -6.95 45.17
N GLU A 39 -18.23 -7.24 45.49
CA GLU A 39 -17.86 -8.19 46.52
C GLU A 39 -18.34 -7.73 47.89
N ASP A 40 -18.73 -8.69 48.73
CA ASP A 40 -19.11 -8.45 50.10
C ASP A 40 -17.86 -8.03 50.89
N PRO A 41 -17.82 -6.82 51.46
CA PRO A 41 -16.63 -6.31 52.14
C PRO A 41 -16.22 -7.14 53.35
N ASP A 42 -17.18 -7.83 54.00
CA ASP A 42 -16.94 -8.63 55.20
C ASP A 42 -16.64 -10.09 54.86
N SER A 43 -16.79 -10.51 53.60
CA SER A 43 -16.65 -11.91 53.18
C SER A 43 -16.04 -12.02 51.78
N PRO A 44 -14.69 -12.01 51.68
CA PRO A 44 -13.99 -12.18 50.41
C PRO A 44 -14.44 -13.44 49.65
N GLY A 45 -14.65 -13.31 48.35
CA GLY A 45 -15.16 -14.33 47.44
C GLY A 45 -16.69 -14.48 47.42
N LEU A 46 -17.43 -13.75 48.25
CA LEU A 46 -18.89 -13.62 48.15
C LEU A 46 -19.27 -12.32 47.45
N ARG A 47 -20.27 -12.36 46.57
CA ARG A 47 -20.77 -11.20 45.83
C ARG A 47 -22.27 -11.03 46.01
N TYR A 48 -22.72 -9.78 46.00
CA TYR A 48 -24.14 -9.49 45.94
C TYR A 48 -24.68 -9.87 44.56
N VAL A 49 -25.78 -10.63 44.52
CA VAL A 49 -26.41 -11.10 43.30
C VAL A 49 -27.91 -10.86 43.39
N ARG A 50 -28.50 -10.32 42.32
CA ARG A 50 -29.95 -10.10 42.18
C ARG A 50 -30.48 -10.80 40.95
N LYS A 51 -31.65 -11.42 41.06
CA LYS A 51 -32.35 -11.94 39.87
C LYS A 51 -33.06 -10.78 39.17
N PRO A 52 -32.98 -10.65 37.82
CA PRO A 52 -33.71 -9.61 37.11
C PRO A 52 -35.20 -9.64 37.43
N GLY A 53 -35.79 -8.46 37.68
CA GLY A 53 -37.21 -8.30 38.02
C GLY A 53 -37.59 -8.72 39.45
N GLN A 54 -36.62 -9.00 40.33
CA GLN A 54 -36.86 -9.29 41.74
C GLN A 54 -36.12 -8.29 42.64
N ASP A 55 -36.75 -7.92 43.75
CA ASP A 55 -36.16 -6.99 44.72
C ASP A 55 -35.15 -7.67 45.66
N ALA A 56 -35.27 -8.98 45.83
CA ALA A 56 -34.41 -9.75 46.73
C ALA A 56 -32.95 -9.76 46.25
N VAL A 57 -32.04 -9.38 47.14
CA VAL A 57 -30.59 -9.45 46.95
C VAL A 57 -30.04 -10.62 47.77
N PHE A 58 -29.23 -11.44 47.14
CA PHE A 58 -28.59 -12.60 47.74
C PHE A 58 -27.09 -12.40 47.80
N THR A 59 -26.42 -13.08 48.72
CA THR A 59 -24.96 -13.16 48.77
C THR A 59 -24.56 -14.55 48.26
N VAL A 60 -23.75 -14.60 47.21
CA VAL A 60 -23.39 -15.85 46.50
C VAL A 60 -21.90 -15.95 46.33
N LYS A 61 -21.34 -17.14 46.56
CA LYS A 61 -19.94 -17.45 46.22
C LYS A 61 -19.81 -17.57 44.70
N LEU A 62 -19.19 -16.58 44.07
CA LEU A 62 -19.11 -16.47 42.61
C LEU A 62 -17.81 -15.78 42.19
N SER A 63 -17.03 -16.43 41.32
CA SER A 63 -15.90 -15.79 40.63
C SER A 63 -16.38 -15.16 39.32
N THR A 64 -15.92 -13.94 39.04
CA THR A 64 -16.22 -13.17 37.83
C THR A 64 -15.04 -13.12 36.85
N GLU A 65 -13.95 -13.85 37.11
CA GLU A 65 -12.72 -13.81 36.29
C GLU A 65 -12.96 -14.12 34.81
N ARG A 66 -13.96 -14.95 34.49
CA ARG A 66 -14.33 -15.31 33.11
C ARG A 66 -15.52 -14.51 32.56
N LEU A 67 -16.00 -13.54 33.32
CA LEU A 67 -17.16 -12.72 33.00
C LEU A 67 -16.71 -11.28 32.79
N THR A 68 -15.70 -11.10 31.94
CA THR A 68 -15.23 -9.78 31.53
C THR A 68 -16.33 -9.04 30.79
N THR A 69 -16.51 -7.76 31.13
CA THR A 69 -17.37 -6.83 30.40
C THR A 69 -16.60 -6.05 29.35
N ASP A 70 -15.29 -6.27 29.23
CA ASP A 70 -14.47 -5.67 28.19
C ASP A 70 -14.83 -6.28 26.85
N PHE A 71 -15.20 -5.43 25.89
CA PHE A 71 -15.54 -5.82 24.54
C PHE A 71 -14.39 -6.56 23.84
N GLY A 72 -13.15 -6.11 24.07
CA GLY A 72 -11.93 -6.63 23.44
C GLY A 72 -11.68 -8.12 23.70
N ASP A 73 -12.21 -8.65 24.80
CA ASP A 73 -12.06 -10.06 25.17
C ASP A 73 -13.00 -11.01 24.40
N TRP A 74 -14.07 -10.47 23.78
CA TRP A 74 -15.10 -11.25 23.10
C TRP A 74 -15.01 -11.21 21.58
N ILE A 75 -14.13 -10.38 21.04
CA ILE A 75 -13.98 -10.15 19.61
C ILE A 75 -12.75 -10.84 19.02
N GLU A 76 -12.77 -10.96 17.70
CA GLU A 76 -11.58 -11.30 16.92
C GLU A 76 -10.58 -10.13 17.00
N LYS A 77 -9.38 -10.39 17.52
CA LYS A 77 -8.37 -9.37 17.80
C LYS A 77 -7.61 -8.89 16.57
N ASP A 78 -7.60 -9.71 15.53
CA ASP A 78 -7.00 -9.39 14.23
C ASP A 78 -8.13 -9.05 13.25
N LEU A 79 -8.44 -7.76 13.17
CA LEU A 79 -9.55 -7.26 12.37
C LEU A 79 -9.32 -7.53 10.88
N LEU A 80 -8.16 -7.11 10.38
CA LEU A 80 -7.86 -7.02 8.96
C LEU A 80 -7.54 -8.38 8.35
N LYS A 81 -7.05 -9.35 9.13
CA LYS A 81 -6.46 -10.59 8.59
C LYS A 81 -5.35 -10.27 7.59
N LEU A 82 -4.64 -9.18 7.86
CA LEU A 82 -3.48 -8.73 7.12
C LEU A 82 -2.25 -9.48 7.65
N ASN A 83 -1.24 -9.61 6.79
CA ASN A 83 0.07 -10.11 7.18
C ASN A 83 1.09 -9.10 6.70
N ARG A 84 1.80 -8.43 7.62
CA ARG A 84 2.77 -7.38 7.25
C ARG A 84 3.87 -7.84 6.28
N TRP A 85 4.21 -9.13 6.29
CA TRP A 85 5.22 -9.70 5.38
C TRP A 85 4.73 -9.73 3.91
N ASP A 86 3.42 -9.71 3.71
CA ASP A 86 2.79 -9.66 2.38
C ASP A 86 2.51 -8.21 1.91
N LEU A 87 2.84 -7.21 2.74
CA LEU A 87 2.65 -5.79 2.44
C LEU A 87 3.58 -5.37 1.29
N ARG A 88 2.99 -4.86 0.21
CA ARG A 88 3.71 -4.45 -0.99
C ARG A 88 3.79 -2.94 -1.15
N GLU A 89 2.68 -2.25 -0.92
CA GLU A 89 2.60 -0.81 -1.15
C GLU A 89 1.59 -0.18 -0.19
N VAL A 90 1.93 1.01 0.33
CA VAL A 90 1.02 1.84 1.09
C VAL A 90 0.87 3.16 0.35
N PHE A 91 -0.37 3.52 0.07
CA PHE A 91 -0.74 4.77 -0.55
C PHE A 91 -1.59 5.60 0.41
N ILE A 92 -1.12 6.81 0.70
CA ILE A 92 -1.72 7.73 1.66
C ILE A 92 -2.27 8.90 0.87
N GLN A 93 -3.58 9.11 0.98
CA GLN A 93 -4.26 10.30 0.48
C GLN A 93 -4.56 11.23 1.64
N ASP A 94 -3.84 12.35 1.71
CA ASP A 94 -4.16 13.43 2.63
C ASP A 94 -5.18 14.37 1.99
N TYR A 95 -6.40 14.33 2.52
CA TYR A 95 -7.46 15.25 2.17
C TYR A 95 -8.35 15.51 3.38
N THR A 96 -9.07 16.62 3.32
CA THR A 96 -10.16 16.94 4.26
C THR A 96 -11.45 17.18 3.49
N ILE A 97 -12.59 17.12 4.17
CA ILE A 97 -13.87 17.56 3.61
C ILE A 97 -14.17 18.97 4.15
N ASP A 98 -14.47 19.91 3.26
CA ASP A 98 -15.16 21.16 3.63
C ASP A 98 -16.62 20.80 3.90
N GLU A 99 -16.98 20.64 5.17
CA GLU A 99 -18.32 20.19 5.57
C GLU A 99 -19.42 21.18 5.16
N ALA A 100 -19.10 22.47 5.07
CA ALA A 100 -20.08 23.50 4.69
C ALA A 100 -20.40 23.42 3.19
N ARG A 101 -19.40 23.11 2.37
CA ARG A 101 -19.55 23.02 0.90
C ARG A 101 -19.74 21.60 0.39
N GLN A 102 -19.51 20.59 1.23
CA GLN A 102 -19.48 19.16 0.87
C GLN A 102 -18.47 18.87 -0.26
N VAL A 103 -17.31 19.54 -0.23
CA VAL A 103 -16.26 19.38 -1.25
C VAL A 103 -15.01 18.81 -0.60
N GLN A 104 -14.38 17.86 -1.29
CA GLN A 104 -13.08 17.31 -0.91
C GLN A 104 -11.96 18.32 -1.24
N ILE A 105 -11.13 18.63 -0.24
CA ILE A 105 -9.92 19.44 -0.39
C ILE A 105 -8.73 18.48 -0.30
N GLN A 106 -8.14 18.17 -1.46
CA GLN A 106 -6.92 17.36 -1.55
C GLN A 106 -5.72 18.18 -1.07
N ARG A 107 -4.80 17.55 -0.34
CA ARG A 107 -3.59 18.18 0.19
C ARG A 107 -2.32 17.49 -0.27
N GLY A 108 -2.33 16.16 -0.31
CA GLY A 108 -1.16 15.41 -0.73
C GLY A 108 -1.45 13.93 -1.00
N GLN A 109 -0.55 13.31 -1.75
CA GLN A 109 -0.57 11.89 -2.07
C GLN A 109 0.84 11.33 -1.95
N ILE A 110 1.01 10.28 -1.15
CA ILE A 110 2.31 9.62 -0.96
C ILE A 110 2.14 8.12 -1.17
N THR A 111 3.00 7.54 -1.98
CA THR A 111 3.08 6.10 -2.21
C THR A 111 4.46 5.60 -1.78
N VAL A 112 4.48 4.62 -0.87
CA VAL A 112 5.69 3.92 -0.46
C VAL A 112 5.55 2.43 -0.76
N ALA A 113 6.56 1.86 -1.41
CA ALA A 113 6.66 0.43 -1.62
C ALA A 113 7.46 -0.21 -0.48
N HIS A 114 7.08 -1.43 -0.14
CA HIS A 114 7.72 -2.26 0.86
C HIS A 114 8.20 -3.57 0.24
N ASP A 115 9.45 -3.91 0.55
CA ASP A 115 10.05 -5.20 0.27
C ASP A 115 10.84 -5.60 1.52
N GLU A 116 10.29 -6.52 2.29
CA GLU A 116 10.88 -6.95 3.57
C GLU A 116 12.29 -7.54 3.42
N SER A 117 12.60 -8.13 2.27
CA SER A 117 13.94 -8.68 1.97
C SER A 117 14.85 -7.66 1.29
N GLY A 118 14.34 -6.46 0.98
CA GLY A 118 15.03 -5.40 0.27
C GLY A 118 15.98 -4.61 1.16
N ASP A 119 17.00 -4.03 0.52
CA ASP A 119 17.86 -3.00 1.11
C ASP A 119 17.87 -1.76 0.18
N PRO A 120 17.17 -0.67 0.52
CA PRO A 120 16.31 -0.48 1.70
C PRO A 120 14.96 -1.22 1.58
N LYS A 121 14.36 -1.56 2.74
CA LYS A 121 13.02 -2.18 2.81
C LYS A 121 11.91 -1.30 2.26
N TRP A 122 12.02 0.01 2.50
CA TRP A 122 11.04 0.99 2.07
C TRP A 122 11.59 1.86 0.94
N LYS A 123 10.76 2.11 -0.07
CA LYS A 123 11.12 2.95 -1.22
C LYS A 123 10.00 3.94 -1.50
N LEU A 124 10.34 5.21 -1.69
CA LEU A 124 9.38 6.20 -2.12
C LEU A 124 9.07 5.96 -3.60
N VAL A 125 7.80 5.70 -3.90
CA VAL A 125 7.32 5.50 -5.28
C VAL A 125 6.85 6.83 -5.85
N ALA A 126 6.07 7.59 -5.07
CA ALA A 126 5.57 8.91 -5.45
C ALA A 126 5.31 9.76 -4.20
N ASP A 127 5.52 11.06 -4.32
CA ASP A 127 5.11 12.09 -3.35
C ASP A 127 4.61 13.27 -4.17
N ARG A 128 3.36 13.68 -3.94
CA ARG A 128 2.65 14.66 -4.76
C ARG A 128 1.88 15.64 -3.88
N GLU A 129 1.94 16.90 -4.24
CA GLU A 129 1.05 17.94 -3.73
C GLU A 129 0.24 18.56 -4.86
N MET A 130 -0.78 19.31 -4.45
CA MET A 130 -1.59 20.07 -5.38
C MET A 130 -1.12 21.53 -5.41
N ASP A 131 -0.79 22.02 -6.60
CA ASP A 131 -0.37 23.40 -6.79
C ASP A 131 -1.53 24.41 -6.73
N GLU A 132 -1.22 25.70 -6.83
CA GLU A 132 -2.22 26.78 -6.83
C GLU A 132 -3.22 26.69 -8.00
N GLN A 133 -2.89 25.92 -9.04
CA GLN A 133 -3.69 25.67 -10.24
C GLN A 133 -4.48 24.35 -10.15
N ASN A 134 -4.50 23.72 -8.97
CA ASN A 134 -5.21 22.48 -8.71
C ASN A 134 -4.71 21.30 -9.57
N GLN A 135 -3.42 21.29 -9.90
CA GLN A 135 -2.72 20.21 -10.61
C GLN A 135 -1.80 19.46 -9.66
N TRP A 136 -1.65 18.15 -9.90
CA TRP A 136 -0.71 17.32 -9.14
C TRP A 136 0.72 17.56 -9.62
N VAL A 137 1.62 17.86 -8.69
CA VAL A 137 3.05 18.05 -8.94
C VAL A 137 3.84 17.08 -8.07
N ASP A 138 4.82 16.39 -8.67
CA ASP A 138 5.71 15.48 -7.95
C ASP A 138 6.72 16.27 -7.11
N ILE A 139 6.87 15.89 -5.84
CA ILE A 139 7.86 16.42 -4.90
C ILE A 139 8.92 15.34 -4.68
N PRO A 140 10.07 15.38 -5.37
CA PRO A 140 11.13 14.42 -5.11
C PRO A 140 11.72 14.63 -3.71
N LEU A 141 12.24 13.55 -3.12
CA LEU A 141 13.03 13.63 -1.89
C LEU A 141 14.21 14.59 -2.08
N GLY A 142 14.37 15.52 -1.14
CA GLY A 142 15.52 16.42 -1.12
C GLY A 142 16.85 15.67 -0.95
N PRO A 143 17.99 16.28 -1.31
CA PRO A 143 19.30 15.64 -1.19
C PRO A 143 19.65 15.23 0.26
N ASN A 144 19.11 15.97 1.23
CA ASN A 144 19.31 15.74 2.66
C ASN A 144 18.09 15.11 3.35
N GLU A 145 17.16 14.54 2.59
CA GLU A 145 15.97 13.88 3.11
C GLU A 145 16.02 12.37 2.84
N GLU A 146 15.47 11.58 3.76
CA GLU A 146 15.28 10.15 3.62
C GLU A 146 13.93 9.71 4.20
N LEU A 147 13.48 8.52 3.81
CA LEU A 147 12.31 7.91 4.43
C LEU A 147 12.59 7.59 5.90
N ASN A 148 11.59 7.84 6.73
CA ASN A 148 11.60 7.49 8.14
C ASN A 148 11.19 6.03 8.32
N ALA A 149 12.13 5.11 8.03
CA ALA A 149 11.89 3.67 8.13
C ALA A 149 11.31 3.23 9.49
N PRO A 150 11.76 3.73 10.66
CA PRO A 150 11.14 3.39 11.93
C PRO A 150 9.64 3.72 12.02
N LYS A 151 9.20 4.86 11.45
CA LYS A 151 7.77 5.22 11.42
C LYS A 151 6.98 4.32 10.47
N LEU A 152 7.57 3.99 9.33
CA LEU A 152 6.95 3.07 8.36
C LEU A 152 6.83 1.64 8.93
N ASP A 153 7.82 1.15 9.65
CA ASP A 153 7.79 -0.15 10.33
C ASP A 153 6.74 -0.19 11.45
N ALA A 154 6.61 0.92 12.20
CA ALA A 154 5.56 1.07 13.21
C ALA A 154 4.17 1.06 12.57
N MET A 155 3.97 1.79 11.46
CA MET A 155 2.73 1.76 10.69
C MET A 155 2.40 0.35 10.19
N ALA A 156 3.37 -0.36 9.60
CA ALA A 156 3.16 -1.73 9.12
C ALA A 156 2.78 -2.69 10.26
N SER A 157 3.38 -2.51 11.44
CA SER A 157 3.03 -3.30 12.63
C SER A 157 1.63 -2.94 13.16
N ALA A 158 1.28 -1.66 13.20
CA ALA A 158 -0.05 -1.20 13.63
C ALA A 158 -1.17 -1.66 12.69
N LEU A 159 -0.87 -1.82 11.39
CA LEU A 159 -1.79 -2.41 10.42
C LEU A 159 -2.01 -3.92 10.66
N ASP A 160 -0.95 -4.65 11.00
CA ASP A 160 -0.99 -6.10 11.31
C ASP A 160 -1.73 -6.37 12.62
N ASP A 161 -1.40 -5.59 13.65
CA ASP A 161 -1.91 -5.72 15.03
C ASP A 161 -3.11 -4.80 15.31
N LEU A 162 -3.86 -4.38 14.29
CA LEU A 162 -4.94 -3.40 14.46
C LEU A 162 -6.04 -3.93 15.39
N GLN A 163 -6.06 -3.40 16.61
CA GLN A 163 -7.06 -3.68 17.63
C GLN A 163 -8.20 -2.67 17.58
N ILE A 164 -9.42 -3.18 17.76
CA ILE A 164 -10.63 -2.36 17.89
C ILE A 164 -11.05 -2.28 19.35
N VAL A 165 -11.52 -1.11 19.74
CA VAL A 165 -12.05 -0.81 21.07
C VAL A 165 -13.55 -1.11 21.12
N ASP A 166 -14.27 -0.85 20.03
CA ASP A 166 -15.72 -1.03 19.95
C ASP A 166 -16.19 -1.14 18.48
N VAL A 167 -17.45 -1.48 18.25
CA VAL A 167 -18.10 -1.55 16.93
C VAL A 167 -19.48 -0.93 16.94
N VAL A 168 -19.85 -0.31 15.81
CA VAL A 168 -21.19 0.24 15.61
C VAL A 168 -21.76 -0.32 14.31
N ARG A 169 -23.02 -0.77 14.33
CA ARG A 169 -23.65 -1.25 13.10
C ARG A 169 -23.79 -0.13 12.06
N LYS A 170 -23.47 -0.45 10.81
CA LYS A 170 -23.77 0.39 9.65
C LYS A 170 -25.29 0.49 9.44
N PRO A 171 -25.80 1.64 8.99
CA PRO A 171 -27.20 1.75 8.59
C PRO A 171 -27.49 0.80 7.42
N VAL A 172 -28.74 0.34 7.34
CA VAL A 172 -29.20 -0.50 6.23
C VAL A 172 -29.06 0.28 4.92
N GLY A 173 -28.66 -0.38 3.83
CA GLY A 173 -28.49 0.24 2.51
C GLY A 173 -27.07 0.72 2.20
N LEU A 174 -26.18 0.76 3.19
CA LEU A 174 -24.76 0.99 2.97
C LEU A 174 -24.08 -0.33 2.57
N SER A 175 -23.66 -0.46 1.30
CA SER A 175 -23.07 -1.72 0.84
C SER A 175 -21.61 -1.89 1.28
N ALA A 176 -21.15 -3.14 1.28
CA ALA A 176 -19.78 -3.51 1.64
C ALA A 176 -18.71 -2.98 0.67
N ASN A 177 -19.08 -2.61 -0.55
CA ASN A 177 -18.16 -2.19 -1.62
C ASN A 177 -18.24 -0.67 -1.88
N LEU A 178 -18.43 0.14 -0.84
CA LEU A 178 -18.55 1.60 -0.92
C LEU A 178 -19.71 2.19 -1.72
N ALA A 179 -20.45 1.39 -2.47
CA ALA A 179 -21.64 1.87 -3.13
C ALA A 179 -22.75 2.05 -2.09
N ALA A 180 -23.07 3.30 -1.76
CA ALA A 180 -24.39 3.57 -1.25
C ALA A 180 -25.39 3.22 -2.36
N ASP A 181 -26.39 2.39 -2.05
CA ASP A 181 -27.52 2.25 -2.96
C ASP A 181 -28.15 3.64 -3.15
N LYS A 182 -28.76 3.92 -4.31
CA LYS A 182 -29.52 5.17 -4.50
C LYS A 182 -30.58 5.35 -3.39
N SER A 183 -31.15 4.24 -2.92
CA SER A 183 -32.06 4.22 -1.78
C SER A 183 -31.43 4.71 -0.47
N PHE A 184 -30.12 4.50 -0.27
CA PHE A 184 -29.39 5.01 0.88
C PHE A 184 -29.19 6.51 0.82
N ALA A 185 -28.86 7.06 -0.36
CA ALA A 185 -28.69 8.51 -0.53
C ALA A 185 -29.98 9.30 -0.25
N GLU A 186 -31.14 8.65 -0.41
CA GLU A 186 -32.46 9.20 -0.08
C GLU A 186 -32.83 9.07 1.41
N ASP A 187 -32.15 8.21 2.17
CA ASP A 187 -32.35 8.05 3.61
C ASP A 187 -31.55 9.12 4.39
N ALA A 188 -32.23 10.23 4.68
CA ALA A 188 -31.65 11.35 5.40
C ALA A 188 -31.08 10.96 6.78
N GLU A 189 -31.69 10.00 7.50
CA GLU A 189 -31.21 9.58 8.82
C GLU A 189 -29.92 8.77 8.70
N ALA A 190 -29.87 7.85 7.73
CA ALA A 190 -28.68 7.07 7.43
C ALA A 190 -27.49 7.94 6.97
N VAL A 191 -27.74 8.91 6.09
CA VAL A 191 -26.74 9.89 5.65
C VAL A 191 -26.26 10.76 6.81
N MET A 192 -27.17 11.28 7.64
CA MET A 192 -26.79 12.05 8.84
C MET A 192 -26.02 11.20 9.86
N SER A 193 -26.24 9.88 9.89
CA SER A 193 -25.49 8.94 10.72
C SER A 193 -24.03 8.79 10.26
N LEU A 194 -23.79 8.77 8.94
CA LEU A 194 -22.43 8.80 8.36
C LEU A 194 -21.72 10.12 8.67
N VAL A 195 -22.39 11.25 8.40
CA VAL A 195 -21.81 12.58 8.58
C VAL A 195 -21.40 12.81 10.04
N ARG A 196 -22.25 12.43 11.00
CA ARG A 196 -21.91 12.48 12.44
C ARG A 196 -20.70 11.64 12.84
N ARG A 197 -20.34 10.65 12.03
CA ARG A 197 -19.17 9.79 12.23
C ARG A 197 -17.98 10.21 11.35
N GLY A 198 -18.08 11.33 10.63
CA GLY A 198 -17.02 11.86 9.78
C GLY A 198 -16.90 11.16 8.42
N PHE A 199 -17.97 10.53 7.94
CA PHE A 199 -18.04 9.91 6.62
C PHE A 199 -19.07 10.62 5.74
N TYR A 200 -18.77 10.77 4.45
CA TYR A 200 -19.56 11.56 3.52
C TYR A 200 -19.81 10.75 2.25
N ALA A 201 -21.07 10.59 1.88
CA ALA A 201 -21.44 9.98 0.62
C ALA A 201 -21.39 11.06 -0.47
N VAL A 202 -20.46 10.95 -1.40
CA VAL A 202 -20.22 11.91 -2.49
C VAL A 202 -20.47 11.22 -3.83
N GLU A 203 -21.27 11.85 -4.68
CA GLU A 203 -21.50 11.39 -6.05
C GLU A 203 -20.33 11.85 -6.93
N MET A 204 -19.46 10.91 -7.30
CA MET A 204 -18.27 11.21 -8.12
C MET A 204 -18.64 11.29 -9.61
N GLU A 205 -19.53 10.41 -10.04
CA GLU A 205 -20.11 10.36 -11.38
C GLU A 205 -21.61 10.09 -11.26
N PRO A 206 -22.44 10.44 -12.27
CA PRO A 206 -23.87 10.18 -12.24
C PRO A 206 -24.19 8.71 -11.90
N GLY A 207 -24.76 8.47 -10.71
CA GLY A 207 -25.12 7.15 -10.20
C GLY A 207 -23.99 6.36 -9.53
N LYS A 208 -22.79 6.93 -9.37
CA LYS A 208 -21.68 6.33 -8.62
C LYS A 208 -21.41 7.14 -7.36
N VAL A 209 -21.96 6.67 -6.25
CA VAL A 209 -21.74 7.24 -4.92
C VAL A 209 -20.55 6.54 -4.26
N GLU A 210 -19.61 7.33 -3.76
CA GLU A 210 -18.45 6.88 -3.01
C GLU A 210 -18.48 7.46 -1.60
N ILE A 211 -17.94 6.72 -0.62
CA ILE A 211 -17.81 7.18 0.76
C ILE A 211 -16.42 7.77 0.96
N LEU A 212 -16.35 9.02 1.39
CA LEU A 212 -15.12 9.71 1.79
C LEU A 212 -15.07 9.91 3.31
N SER A 213 -13.87 10.04 3.85
CA SER A 213 -13.61 10.38 5.26
C SER A 213 -13.22 11.85 5.41
N ASN A 214 -13.49 12.48 6.55
CA ASN A 214 -12.97 13.83 6.81
C ASN A 214 -11.46 13.89 7.12
N ARG A 215 -10.79 12.74 7.28
CA ARG A 215 -9.37 12.63 7.66
C ARG A 215 -8.57 11.81 6.64
N GLY A 216 -8.81 11.99 5.35
CA GLY A 216 -8.06 11.27 4.32
C GLY A 216 -8.29 9.76 4.31
N GLU A 217 -7.50 9.05 3.52
CA GLU A 217 -7.66 7.62 3.25
C GLU A 217 -6.28 6.95 3.12
N ILE A 218 -6.17 5.72 3.60
CA ILE A 218 -4.97 4.89 3.42
C ILE A 218 -5.35 3.63 2.67
N ARG A 219 -4.59 3.34 1.61
CA ARG A 219 -4.70 2.11 0.83
C ARG A 219 -3.47 1.25 1.05
N VAL A 220 -3.69 -0.04 1.31
CA VAL A 220 -2.63 -1.00 1.60
C VAL A 220 -2.75 -2.16 0.63
N LEU A 221 -1.82 -2.24 -0.32
CA LEU A 221 -1.76 -3.30 -1.33
C LEU A 221 -0.93 -4.49 -0.82
N MET A 222 -1.51 -5.67 -0.93
CA MET A 222 -0.91 -6.95 -0.56
C MET A 222 -0.44 -7.74 -1.78
N ASN A 223 0.48 -8.69 -1.57
CA ASN A 223 1.01 -9.59 -2.59
C ASN A 223 -0.02 -10.56 -3.21
N ASP A 224 -1.16 -10.78 -2.55
CA ASP A 224 -2.28 -11.58 -3.08
C ASP A 224 -3.29 -10.74 -3.87
N GLY A 225 -3.01 -9.44 -4.07
CA GLY A 225 -3.87 -8.52 -4.80
C GLY A 225 -5.05 -7.98 -4.00
N VAL A 226 -5.14 -8.25 -2.69
CA VAL A 226 -6.05 -7.51 -1.81
C VAL A 226 -5.51 -6.10 -1.59
N GLU A 227 -6.32 -5.08 -1.84
CA GLU A 227 -6.04 -3.70 -1.45
C GLU A 227 -7.02 -3.31 -0.34
N TYR A 228 -6.53 -3.12 0.89
CA TYR A 228 -7.34 -2.59 1.97
C TYR A 228 -7.51 -1.09 1.79
N VAL A 229 -8.70 -0.58 2.03
CA VAL A 229 -9.01 0.85 2.02
C VAL A 229 -9.52 1.24 3.40
N LEU A 230 -8.72 2.00 4.11
CA LEU A 230 -8.93 2.45 5.48
C LEU A 230 -9.32 3.93 5.47
N ARG A 231 -10.55 4.22 5.90
CA ARG A 231 -11.09 5.58 5.99
C ARG A 231 -11.31 5.94 7.44
N PHE A 232 -10.67 7.02 7.87
CA PHE A 232 -10.72 7.47 9.26
C PHE A 232 -11.78 8.55 9.43
N GLY A 233 -12.74 8.27 10.31
CA GLY A 233 -13.83 9.16 10.62
C GLY A 233 -13.53 10.09 11.80
N GLY A 234 -14.61 10.67 12.30
CA GLY A 234 -14.62 11.52 13.47
C GLY A 234 -14.34 10.76 14.77
N ILE A 235 -14.34 11.54 15.85
CA ILE A 235 -14.17 11.08 17.22
C ILE A 235 -15.35 10.19 17.63
N ALA A 236 -15.04 9.04 18.22
CA ALA A 236 -15.99 8.11 18.82
C ALA A 236 -15.97 8.24 20.36
N GLY A 237 -17.15 8.40 20.95
CA GLY A 237 -17.34 8.58 22.40
C GLY A 237 -17.39 10.05 22.85
N ASP A 238 -17.87 10.28 24.08
CA ASP A 238 -17.54 11.49 24.81
C ASP A 238 -16.14 11.32 25.41
N GLY A 239 -15.33 12.38 25.44
CA GLY A 239 -13.94 12.29 25.92
C GLY A 239 -13.78 12.08 27.43
N SER A 240 -14.61 11.23 28.05
CA SER A 240 -14.64 10.96 29.49
C SER A 240 -14.53 9.47 29.79
N THR A 241 -13.33 8.93 29.63
CA THR A 241 -12.89 7.80 30.47
C THR A 241 -11.84 8.35 31.42
N GLU A 242 -12.18 8.43 32.70
CA GLU A 242 -11.18 8.69 33.74
C GLU A 242 -10.34 7.42 33.92
N ALA A 243 -9.04 7.53 33.67
CA ALA A 243 -8.08 6.49 34.01
C ALA A 243 -7.76 6.58 35.51
N GLU A 244 -7.97 5.49 36.25
CA GLU A 244 -7.44 5.29 37.60
C GLU A 244 -5.92 5.05 37.57
N ASP A 245 -5.14 5.98 37.04
CA ASP A 245 -3.71 6.16 37.39
C ASP A 245 -3.12 7.33 36.59
N GLY A 246 -3.35 8.56 37.07
CA GLY A 246 -2.44 9.73 37.02
C GLY A 246 -1.67 10.13 35.75
N ALA A 247 -1.83 9.47 34.61
CA ALA A 247 -1.15 9.72 33.34
C ALA A 247 -2.24 9.89 32.27
N ALA A 248 -2.70 11.13 32.11
CA ALA A 248 -3.70 11.47 31.12
C ALA A 248 -3.10 11.37 29.70
N THR A 249 -3.29 10.25 29.01
CA THR A 249 -3.54 10.31 27.57
C THR A 249 -5.05 10.42 27.41
N LYS A 250 -5.53 11.63 27.11
CA LYS A 250 -6.89 11.85 26.61
C LYS A 250 -6.99 11.19 25.23
N GLY A 251 -7.07 9.87 25.20
CA GLY A 251 -7.15 9.07 24.00
C GLY A 251 -8.56 9.15 23.46
N VAL A 252 -8.77 10.03 22.51
CA VAL A 252 -10.05 10.16 21.84
C VAL A 252 -10.15 9.03 20.81
N ASN A 253 -11.06 8.06 21.00
CA ASN A 253 -11.22 6.99 20.03
C ASN A 253 -11.74 7.54 18.68
N ARG A 254 -11.52 6.81 17.59
CA ARG A 254 -11.96 7.22 16.25
C ARG A 254 -12.72 6.14 15.52
N TYR A 255 -13.69 6.56 14.71
CA TYR A 255 -14.35 5.66 13.78
C TYR A 255 -13.41 5.27 12.63
N LEU A 256 -13.46 4.01 12.24
CA LEU A 256 -12.74 3.43 11.11
C LEU A 256 -13.75 2.72 10.21
N PHE A 257 -13.69 3.03 8.92
CA PHE A 257 -14.43 2.35 7.87
C PHE A 257 -13.45 1.59 7.00
N VAL A 258 -13.60 0.26 6.96
CA VAL A 258 -12.71 -0.65 6.23
C VAL A 258 -13.47 -1.29 5.09
N THR A 259 -12.83 -1.32 3.91
CA THR A 259 -13.24 -2.11 2.75
C THR A 259 -12.02 -2.67 2.05
N THR A 260 -12.25 -3.55 1.09
CA THR A 260 -11.20 -4.13 0.26
C THR A 260 -11.58 -4.06 -1.21
N GLU A 261 -10.58 -3.87 -2.05
CA GLU A 261 -10.68 -3.87 -3.51
C GLU A 261 -9.68 -4.90 -4.07
N PHE A 262 -9.99 -5.48 -5.22
CA PHE A 262 -9.05 -6.38 -5.90
C PHE A 262 -8.17 -5.58 -6.85
N ASN A 263 -6.87 -5.58 -6.58
CA ASN A 263 -5.86 -4.92 -7.39
C ASN A 263 -4.84 -5.94 -7.93
N PRO A 264 -4.90 -6.31 -9.23
CA PRO A 264 -4.02 -7.33 -9.78
C PRO A 264 -2.54 -6.93 -9.81
N ARG A 265 -2.20 -5.65 -9.62
CA ARG A 265 -0.79 -5.20 -9.51
C ARG A 265 -0.09 -5.76 -8.26
N GLY A 266 -0.87 -6.18 -7.27
CA GLY A 266 -0.35 -6.90 -6.10
C GLY A 266 0.25 -8.26 -6.47
N ILE A 267 -0.22 -8.89 -7.54
CA ILE A 267 0.22 -10.22 -7.95
C ILE A 267 1.27 -10.09 -9.05
N SER A 268 2.49 -10.56 -8.77
CA SER A 268 3.58 -10.57 -9.76
C SER A 268 3.21 -11.43 -10.97
N GLN A 269 3.35 -10.86 -12.17
CA GLN A 269 3.14 -11.59 -13.42
C GLN A 269 4.25 -12.63 -13.62
N PRO A 270 3.93 -13.81 -14.18
CA PRO A 270 4.92 -14.84 -14.41
C PRO A 270 5.88 -14.43 -15.54
N GLU A 271 7.17 -14.64 -15.32
CA GLU A 271 8.17 -14.58 -16.40
C GLU A 271 8.05 -15.85 -17.25
N LEU A 272 7.77 -15.69 -18.54
CA LEU A 272 7.61 -16.80 -19.49
C LEU A 272 8.88 -16.97 -20.32
N GLU A 273 9.37 -18.20 -20.41
CA GLU A 273 10.55 -18.52 -21.20
C GLU A 273 10.19 -18.53 -22.70
N PRO A 274 10.95 -17.85 -23.58
CA PRO A 274 10.68 -17.84 -25.01
C PRO A 274 10.93 -19.23 -25.61
N LEU A 275 10.11 -19.62 -26.59
CA LEU A 275 10.27 -20.92 -27.25
C LEU A 275 11.58 -20.97 -28.06
N PRO A 276 12.36 -22.06 -27.95
CA PRO A 276 13.64 -22.15 -28.63
C PRO A 276 13.43 -22.21 -30.14
N THR A 277 14.30 -21.51 -30.86
CA THR A 277 14.40 -21.48 -32.31
C THR A 277 15.60 -22.31 -32.77
N ALA A 278 15.62 -22.73 -34.03
CA ALA A 278 16.75 -23.49 -34.58
C ALA A 278 18.09 -22.73 -34.54
N ALA A 279 18.06 -21.39 -34.35
CA ALA A 279 19.23 -20.56 -34.14
C ALA A 279 19.72 -20.57 -32.69
N THR A 280 18.82 -20.46 -31.70
CA THR A 280 19.17 -20.41 -30.26
C THR A 280 19.71 -21.73 -29.71
N VAL A 281 19.39 -22.86 -30.35
CA VAL A 281 19.93 -24.19 -29.98
C VAL A 281 21.38 -24.39 -30.47
N LYS A 282 21.83 -23.64 -31.48
CA LYS A 282 23.22 -23.73 -31.98
C LYS A 282 24.24 -22.97 -31.12
N GLU A 283 23.79 -22.00 -30.32
CA GLU A 283 24.66 -21.14 -29.50
C GLU A 283 24.95 -21.68 -28.10
N GLN A 284 24.24 -22.73 -27.65
CA GLN A 284 24.56 -23.36 -26.36
C GLN A 284 25.69 -24.39 -26.55
N PRO A 285 26.79 -24.32 -25.76
CA PRO A 285 27.86 -25.30 -25.87
C PRO A 285 27.32 -26.67 -25.47
N LYS A 286 27.55 -27.68 -26.32
CA LYS A 286 27.36 -29.09 -25.97
C LYS A 286 28.15 -29.35 -24.69
N VAL A 287 27.46 -29.54 -23.57
CA VAL A 287 28.07 -30.01 -22.32
C VAL A 287 28.66 -31.39 -22.60
N VAL A 288 29.98 -31.42 -22.82
CA VAL A 288 30.76 -32.64 -22.80
C VAL A 288 30.63 -33.21 -21.40
N LYS A 289 30.12 -34.44 -21.30
CA LYS A 289 30.16 -35.23 -20.08
C LYS A 289 31.63 -35.52 -19.74
N GLU A 290 32.23 -34.71 -18.87
CA GLU A 290 33.47 -35.08 -18.18
C GLU A 290 33.18 -35.33 -16.70
N GLN A 291 33.57 -36.53 -16.25
CA GLN A 291 33.57 -36.94 -14.85
C GLN A 291 34.62 -36.16 -14.07
N PRO A 292 34.42 -35.94 -12.75
CA PRO A 292 35.28 -35.06 -11.97
C PRO A 292 36.58 -35.76 -11.58
N LYS A 293 37.71 -35.04 -11.69
CA LYS A 293 38.96 -35.35 -10.98
C LYS A 293 39.28 -34.21 -10.02
N VAL A 294 39.47 -34.57 -8.76
CA VAL A 294 39.77 -33.70 -7.62
C VAL A 294 41.28 -33.50 -7.50
N GLU A 295 41.72 -32.25 -7.27
CA GLU A 295 42.89 -31.76 -6.48
C GLU A 295 43.03 -30.26 -6.80
N GLU A 296 42.56 -29.33 -5.96
CA GLU A 296 43.19 -28.73 -4.77
C GLU A 296 44.39 -27.81 -5.11
N GLU A 297 44.18 -26.49 -5.09
CA GLU A 297 44.89 -25.50 -4.22
C GLU A 297 44.55 -24.04 -4.63
N GLN A 298 44.30 -23.22 -3.61
CA GLN A 298 44.09 -21.76 -3.60
C GLN A 298 45.45 -21.02 -3.42
N PRO A 299 45.49 -19.70 -3.17
CA PRO A 299 45.03 -18.51 -3.91
C PRO A 299 46.16 -17.45 -4.02
N GLU A 300 45.80 -16.17 -4.18
CA GLU A 300 46.60 -14.91 -4.06
C GLU A 300 47.10 -14.29 -5.38
N THR A 301 47.12 -12.97 -5.63
CA THR A 301 46.40 -11.76 -5.18
C THR A 301 46.88 -10.59 -6.08
N VAL A 302 46.09 -9.51 -6.15
CA VAL A 302 46.52 -8.08 -6.15
C VAL A 302 46.88 -7.35 -7.48
N LYS A 303 46.04 -6.33 -7.76
CA LYS A 303 46.29 -4.94 -8.28
C LYS A 303 46.86 -4.78 -9.70
N GLU A 304 46.61 -3.74 -10.49
CA GLU A 304 46.24 -2.33 -10.24
C GLU A 304 45.79 -1.67 -11.57
N GLN A 305 44.96 -0.63 -11.47
CA GLN A 305 44.61 0.38 -12.50
C GLN A 305 45.79 1.36 -12.74
N PRO A 306 45.84 2.21 -13.82
CA PRO A 306 44.99 3.41 -14.02
C PRO A 306 44.61 3.73 -15.50
N LYS A 307 43.46 4.37 -15.83
CA LYS A 307 43.15 5.83 -15.96
C LYS A 307 44.06 6.57 -16.98
N ALA A 308 43.62 7.38 -17.96
CA ALA A 308 42.63 8.49 -17.96
C ALA A 308 42.24 8.90 -19.41
N GLU A 309 40.98 9.32 -19.68
CA GLU A 309 40.47 10.71 -19.93
C GLU A 309 40.28 11.04 -21.43
N GLU A 310 39.03 11.21 -21.90
CA GLU A 310 38.26 12.47 -22.11
C GLU A 310 38.62 13.12 -23.48
N LYS A 311 37.80 13.71 -24.35
CA LYS A 311 36.46 14.34 -24.45
C LYS A 311 36.24 14.50 -25.99
N ALA A 312 35.08 14.60 -26.63
CA ALA A 312 34.12 15.69 -26.53
C ALA A 312 32.97 15.49 -27.54
N GLU A 313 31.97 16.32 -27.33
CA GLU A 313 30.58 16.30 -27.78
C GLU A 313 30.29 16.55 -29.28
N THR A 314 29.08 16.13 -29.62
CA THR A 314 28.17 16.47 -30.73
C THR A 314 27.85 17.97 -30.82
N PRO A 315 27.18 18.52 -31.88
CA PRO A 315 25.72 18.39 -32.09
C PRO A 315 25.35 18.39 -33.62
N ASP A 316 24.15 18.29 -34.17
CA ASP A 316 22.77 18.18 -33.72
C ASP A 316 21.90 17.70 -34.92
N SER A 317 20.72 17.17 -34.59
CA SER A 317 19.43 17.33 -35.27
C SER A 317 19.02 16.65 -36.60
N VAL A 318 18.05 15.73 -36.42
CA VAL A 318 16.66 15.71 -36.97
C VAL A 318 16.46 15.47 -38.49
N LYS A 319 15.90 14.30 -38.87
CA LYS A 319 14.45 14.04 -39.17
C LYS A 319 14.22 12.75 -40.00
N LYS A 320 13.23 11.95 -39.55
CA LYS A 320 12.44 10.89 -40.26
C LYS A 320 11.74 11.50 -41.51
N PRO A 321 11.29 10.80 -42.60
CA PRO A 321 10.49 9.56 -42.56
C PRO A 321 10.56 8.55 -43.75
N GLU A 322 9.82 7.43 -43.58
CA GLU A 322 8.94 6.65 -44.50
C GLU A 322 9.16 6.70 -46.03
N SER A 323 8.76 5.75 -46.90
CA SER A 323 8.16 4.40 -46.91
C SER A 323 7.86 4.11 -48.41
N LYS A 324 7.62 2.83 -48.76
CA LYS A 324 6.93 2.30 -49.97
C LYS A 324 7.71 2.19 -51.31
N GLU A 325 7.90 0.92 -51.73
CA GLU A 325 7.40 0.25 -52.97
C GLU A 325 7.10 1.11 -54.22
N PRO A 326 7.11 0.61 -55.50
CA PRO A 326 6.89 -0.79 -55.94
C PRO A 326 7.54 -1.23 -57.30
N VAL A 327 7.08 -2.39 -57.80
CA VAL A 327 6.88 -2.90 -59.19
C VAL A 327 8.04 -3.36 -60.11
N GLU A 328 8.03 -4.67 -60.41
CA GLU A 328 8.26 -5.30 -61.72
C GLU A 328 7.33 -4.69 -62.82
N PRO A 329 7.54 -4.78 -64.17
CA PRO A 329 7.74 -6.05 -64.90
C PRO A 329 8.44 -6.01 -66.29
N LYS A 330 8.50 -7.21 -66.89
CA LYS A 330 8.46 -7.56 -68.34
C LYS A 330 9.75 -7.92 -69.07
N THR A 331 9.78 -9.20 -69.41
CA THR A 331 10.44 -9.88 -70.51
C THR A 331 9.75 -9.61 -71.86
N ASP A 332 10.54 -9.47 -72.94
CA ASP A 332 10.21 -9.99 -74.28
C ASP A 332 11.51 -10.35 -75.04
N SER A 333 11.42 -11.37 -75.89
CA SER A 333 12.48 -12.12 -76.61
C SER A 333 12.81 -11.47 -77.99
N PRO A 334 13.52 -12.09 -78.96
CA PRO A 334 14.64 -13.07 -78.98
C PRO A 334 15.74 -12.74 -80.04
N ALA A 335 16.79 -13.58 -80.12
CA ALA A 335 17.33 -14.22 -81.36
C ALA A 335 18.87 -14.16 -81.60
N LYS A 336 19.37 -15.33 -82.03
CA LYS A 336 20.56 -15.65 -82.87
C LYS A 336 21.96 -15.56 -82.23
N ASP A 337 22.92 -16.44 -82.47
CA ASP A 337 23.10 -17.62 -83.35
C ASP A 337 24.40 -18.34 -82.90
N ALA A 338 24.52 -19.64 -83.21
CA ALA A 338 25.76 -20.43 -83.40
C ALA A 338 26.81 -20.56 -82.26
N SER A 339 27.52 -21.67 -82.04
CA SER A 339 27.44 -23.09 -82.41
C SER A 339 28.66 -23.79 -81.77
N LYS A 340 28.55 -25.10 -81.50
CA LYS A 340 29.63 -26.13 -81.35
C LYS A 340 30.52 -26.13 -80.10
N GLU A 341 31.02 -27.25 -79.59
CA GLU A 341 30.81 -28.72 -79.72
C GLU A 341 31.48 -29.36 -78.48
N ASN A 342 30.93 -30.48 -78.01
CA ASN A 342 31.44 -31.44 -77.01
C ASN A 342 32.72 -32.17 -77.52
N PRO A 343 33.42 -33.09 -76.79
CA PRO A 343 32.89 -34.01 -75.76
C PRO A 343 33.82 -34.49 -74.60
N ASP A 344 33.18 -35.21 -73.67
CA ASP A 344 33.59 -36.39 -72.88
C ASP A 344 34.94 -36.48 -72.15
N ALA A 345 34.86 -36.75 -70.84
CA ALA A 345 35.51 -37.93 -70.25
C ALA A 345 34.80 -38.38 -68.95
N GLU A 346 34.50 -39.67 -68.95
CA GLU A 346 33.76 -40.47 -67.99
C GLU A 346 34.52 -40.79 -66.67
N LYS A 347 33.74 -40.89 -65.59
CA LYS A 347 33.76 -41.92 -64.52
C LYS A 347 34.85 -42.03 -63.43
N ALA A 348 34.28 -42.33 -62.26
CA ALA A 348 34.72 -43.23 -61.19
C ALA A 348 35.52 -42.63 -60.03
N VAL A 349 34.82 -42.24 -58.95
CA VAL A 349 35.03 -42.84 -57.61
C VAL A 349 33.73 -42.71 -56.81
N GLU A 350 32.97 -43.79 -56.72
CA GLU A 350 31.84 -43.94 -55.79
C GLU A 350 32.16 -45.18 -54.96
N ASP A 351 32.73 -45.00 -53.75
CA ASP A 351 32.70 -46.02 -52.68
C ASP A 351 33.20 -45.47 -51.33
N LYS A 352 32.58 -44.39 -50.84
CA LYS A 352 32.75 -43.91 -49.44
C LYS A 352 31.72 -42.87 -48.95
N SER A 353 30.74 -42.49 -49.75
CA SER A 353 29.81 -41.36 -49.47
C SER A 353 28.48 -41.75 -48.81
N GLU A 354 28.08 -43.02 -48.81
CA GLU A 354 26.79 -43.43 -48.22
C GLU A 354 26.80 -43.40 -46.68
N SER A 355 27.94 -43.69 -46.04
CA SER A 355 28.06 -43.70 -44.58
C SER A 355 27.98 -42.32 -43.92
N SER A 356 28.22 -41.21 -44.64
CA SER A 356 28.18 -39.85 -44.06
C SER A 356 26.82 -39.18 -44.20
N ALA A 357 26.03 -39.53 -45.23
CA ALA A 357 24.70 -38.94 -45.46
C ALA A 357 23.65 -39.48 -44.47
N GLU A 358 23.68 -40.77 -44.16
CA GLU A 358 22.80 -41.38 -43.14
C GLU A 358 23.12 -40.88 -41.72
N ALA A 359 24.40 -40.68 -41.40
CA ALA A 359 24.82 -40.12 -40.11
C ALA A 359 24.38 -38.65 -39.92
N ASP A 360 24.44 -37.84 -40.98
CA ASP A 360 24.01 -36.44 -40.97
C ASP A 360 22.47 -36.29 -40.86
N ALA A 361 21.72 -37.16 -41.54
CA ALA A 361 20.26 -37.22 -41.44
C ALA A 361 19.81 -37.59 -40.01
N LYS A 362 20.45 -38.60 -39.40
CA LYS A 362 20.16 -39.05 -38.04
C LYS A 362 20.53 -37.99 -36.99
N ALA A 363 21.61 -37.24 -37.20
CA ALA A 363 21.99 -36.12 -36.35
C ALA A 363 20.99 -34.95 -36.42
N LYS A 364 20.46 -34.64 -37.62
CA LYS A 364 19.41 -33.62 -37.81
C LYS A 364 18.08 -34.02 -37.18
N GLU A 365 17.70 -35.29 -37.29
CA GLU A 365 16.49 -35.83 -36.66
C GLU A 365 16.60 -35.80 -35.13
N ALA A 366 17.74 -36.21 -34.57
CA ALA A 366 18.00 -36.12 -33.13
C ALA A 366 17.98 -34.67 -32.62
N ALA A 367 18.59 -33.72 -33.35
CA ALA A 367 18.57 -32.31 -32.99
C ALA A 367 17.15 -31.70 -33.09
N LYS A 368 16.34 -32.14 -34.06
CA LYS A 368 14.94 -31.74 -34.18
C LYS A 368 14.10 -32.30 -33.03
N ALA A 369 14.29 -33.57 -32.68
CA ALA A 369 13.61 -34.21 -31.56
C ALA A 369 13.97 -33.57 -30.21
N GLU A 370 15.25 -33.22 -29.99
CA GLU A 370 15.70 -32.49 -28.79
C GLU A 370 15.09 -31.08 -28.72
N LEU A 371 15.01 -30.39 -29.86
CA LEU A 371 14.39 -29.07 -29.96
C LEU A 371 12.86 -29.13 -29.71
N GLU A 372 12.18 -30.15 -30.21
CA GLU A 372 10.75 -30.41 -29.92
C GLU A 372 10.54 -30.75 -28.45
N GLN A 373 11.34 -31.65 -27.86
CA GLN A 373 11.25 -31.96 -26.42
C GLN A 373 11.47 -30.72 -25.54
N ARG A 374 12.42 -29.86 -25.90
CA ARG A 374 12.68 -28.61 -25.19
C ARG A 374 11.54 -27.61 -25.33
N ARG A 375 10.94 -27.50 -26.53
CA ARG A 375 9.73 -26.69 -26.74
C ARG A 375 8.58 -27.20 -25.89
N ASP A 376 8.30 -28.49 -25.95
CA ASP A 376 7.23 -29.11 -25.17
C ASP A 376 7.43 -28.89 -23.66
N GLY A 377 8.68 -28.96 -23.18
CA GLY A 377 9.03 -28.66 -21.79
C GLY A 377 8.75 -27.20 -21.41
N ILE A 378 9.22 -26.25 -22.22
CA ILE A 378 9.02 -24.82 -21.99
C ILE A 378 7.53 -24.44 -22.10
N GLU A 379 6.80 -24.99 -23.07
CA GLU A 379 5.35 -24.76 -23.20
C GLU A 379 4.58 -25.25 -21.97
N LYS A 380 4.90 -26.45 -21.47
CA LYS A 380 4.27 -26.98 -20.25
C LYS A 380 4.59 -26.13 -19.03
N GLU A 381 5.83 -25.70 -18.88
CA GLU A 381 6.26 -24.87 -17.76
C GLU A 381 5.64 -23.47 -17.81
N ASN A 382 5.63 -22.83 -18.97
CA ASN A 382 4.96 -21.55 -19.18
C ASN A 382 3.46 -21.66 -18.90
N LYS A 383 2.81 -22.73 -19.38
CA LYS A 383 1.40 -23.00 -19.10
C LYS A 383 1.15 -23.18 -17.60
N ARG A 384 1.99 -23.94 -16.89
CA ARG A 384 1.91 -24.08 -15.43
C ARG A 384 2.02 -22.73 -14.72
N ARG A 385 2.99 -21.90 -15.10
CA ARG A 385 3.17 -20.54 -14.53
C ARG A 385 1.95 -19.63 -14.80
N GLN A 386 1.34 -19.75 -15.97
CA GLN A 386 0.10 -19.02 -16.31
C GLN A 386 -1.08 -19.51 -15.47
N GLU A 387 -1.29 -20.82 -15.36
CA GLU A 387 -2.37 -21.42 -14.56
C GLU A 387 -2.23 -21.02 -13.07
N GLU A 388 -1.02 -21.04 -12.53
CA GLU A 388 -0.75 -20.57 -11.16
C GLU A 388 -1.05 -19.08 -10.96
N TYR A 389 -0.72 -18.25 -11.96
CA TYR A 389 -1.05 -16.83 -11.93
C TYR A 389 -2.57 -16.60 -11.98
N GLU A 390 -3.28 -17.28 -12.87
CA GLU A 390 -4.75 -17.21 -12.95
C GLU A 390 -5.42 -17.67 -11.66
N GLN A 391 -4.88 -18.73 -11.03
CA GLN A 391 -5.35 -19.19 -9.72
C GLN A 391 -5.16 -18.12 -8.64
N LYS A 392 -3.99 -17.48 -8.56
CA LYS A 392 -3.76 -16.36 -7.62
C LYS A 392 -4.73 -15.20 -7.85
N LEU A 393 -5.03 -14.86 -9.10
CA LEU A 393 -6.03 -13.83 -9.42
C LEU A 393 -7.43 -14.22 -8.91
N ALA A 394 -7.81 -15.49 -9.05
CA ALA A 394 -9.09 -16.00 -8.57
C ALA A 394 -9.17 -16.02 -7.04
N ASP A 395 -8.11 -16.48 -6.37
CA ASP A 395 -8.01 -16.56 -4.91
C ASP A 395 -8.02 -15.15 -4.29
N GLY A 396 -7.30 -14.19 -4.87
CA GLY A 396 -7.32 -12.79 -4.42
C GLY A 396 -8.72 -12.17 -4.51
N LYS A 397 -9.44 -12.36 -5.62
CA LYS A 397 -10.84 -11.89 -5.76
C LYS A 397 -11.77 -12.53 -4.73
N LYS A 398 -11.60 -13.83 -4.47
CA LYS A 398 -12.36 -14.54 -3.46
C LYS A 398 -12.09 -13.97 -2.06
N ARG A 399 -10.82 -13.73 -1.73
CA ARG A 399 -10.42 -13.13 -0.44
C ARG A 399 -11.02 -11.75 -0.24
N VAL A 400 -11.01 -10.88 -1.26
CA VAL A 400 -11.68 -9.57 -1.21
C VAL A 400 -13.16 -9.71 -0.88
N ALA A 401 -13.86 -10.66 -1.52
CA ALA A 401 -15.28 -10.89 -1.24
C ALA A 401 -15.53 -11.36 0.20
N GLU A 402 -14.68 -12.26 0.73
CA GLU A 402 -14.76 -12.75 2.12
C GLU A 402 -14.50 -11.63 3.14
N LEU A 403 -13.48 -10.79 2.88
CA LEU A 403 -13.14 -9.65 3.73
C LEU A 403 -14.25 -8.57 3.70
N ASN A 404 -14.78 -8.23 2.53
CA ASN A 404 -15.89 -7.27 2.45
C ASN A 404 -17.15 -7.80 3.14
N ALA A 405 -17.46 -9.10 3.04
CA ALA A 405 -18.57 -9.69 3.80
C ALA A 405 -18.35 -9.57 5.32
N ARG A 406 -17.11 -9.72 5.79
CA ARG A 406 -16.74 -9.50 7.20
C ARG A 406 -16.88 -8.04 7.63
N PHE A 407 -16.52 -7.08 6.76
CA PHE A 407 -16.59 -5.64 7.07
C PHE A 407 -17.96 -5.01 6.81
N ALA A 408 -18.89 -5.71 6.16
CA ALA A 408 -20.14 -5.18 5.63
C ALA A 408 -21.01 -4.48 6.69
N ASP A 409 -21.06 -5.02 7.90
CA ASP A 409 -22.06 -4.66 8.91
C ASP A 409 -21.59 -3.60 9.90
N TRP A 410 -20.29 -3.29 9.95
CA TRP A 410 -19.69 -2.60 11.11
C TRP A 410 -18.84 -1.40 10.71
N TYR A 411 -19.04 -0.29 11.41
CA TYR A 411 -17.97 0.65 11.70
C TYR A 411 -17.16 0.11 12.86
N TYR A 412 -15.85 0.30 12.78
CA TYR A 412 -14.92 -0.06 13.84
C TYR A 412 -14.54 1.19 14.61
N ILE A 413 -14.22 1.04 15.88
CA ILE A 413 -13.69 2.12 16.71
C ILE A 413 -12.28 1.71 17.13
N ILE A 414 -11.29 2.55 16.82
CA ILE A 414 -9.88 2.35 17.17
C ILE A 414 -9.42 3.41 18.16
N SER A 415 -8.35 3.13 18.89
CA SER A 415 -7.75 4.13 19.79
C SER A 415 -7.04 5.24 19.00
N GLU A 416 -6.89 6.42 19.63
CA GLU A 416 -6.12 7.53 19.04
C GLU A 416 -4.67 7.13 18.74
N SER A 417 -4.07 6.27 19.58
CA SER A 417 -2.68 5.83 19.41
C SER A 417 -2.51 5.00 18.14
N VAL A 418 -3.39 4.02 17.93
CA VAL A 418 -3.39 3.19 16.71
C VAL A 418 -3.65 4.07 15.48
N TYR A 419 -4.58 5.03 15.60
CA TYR A 419 -4.81 6.00 14.54
C TYR A 419 -3.54 6.79 14.18
N GLN A 420 -2.79 7.31 15.16
CA GLN A 420 -1.58 8.10 14.90
C GLN A 420 -0.40 7.28 14.34
N GLU A 421 -0.36 5.98 14.64
CA GLU A 421 0.64 5.08 14.07
C GLU A 421 0.36 4.75 12.61
N ILE A 422 -0.91 4.69 12.22
CA ILE A 422 -1.31 4.35 10.85
C ILE A 422 -1.48 5.60 9.98
N HIS A 423 -2.12 6.64 10.50
CA HIS A 423 -2.43 7.90 9.80
C HIS A 423 -1.22 8.83 9.78
N LEU A 424 -0.21 8.46 8.99
CA LEU A 424 1.03 9.21 8.85
C LEU A 424 0.90 10.32 7.80
N GLY A 425 1.39 11.52 8.14
CA GLY A 425 1.56 12.61 7.18
C GLY A 425 2.95 12.62 6.55
N ARG A 426 3.16 13.46 5.53
CA ARG A 426 4.47 13.63 4.87
C ARG A 426 5.62 13.84 5.85
N SER A 427 5.40 14.67 6.87
CA SER A 427 6.40 14.99 7.90
C SER A 427 6.76 13.82 8.82
N ASP A 428 5.88 12.82 8.94
CA ASP A 428 6.19 11.59 9.67
C ASP A 428 7.02 10.63 8.80
N LEU A 429 6.73 10.60 7.50
CA LEU A 429 7.29 9.67 6.53
C LEU A 429 8.68 10.08 6.03
N ILE A 430 8.99 11.38 6.06
CA ILE A 430 10.24 11.93 5.56
C ILE A 430 10.96 12.66 6.68
N LYS A 431 12.23 12.34 6.89
CA LYS A 431 13.09 12.97 7.89
C LYS A 431 14.39 13.47 7.27
N PRO A 432 15.09 14.42 7.90
CA PRO A 432 16.45 14.77 7.52
C PRO A 432 17.37 13.57 7.66
N LYS A 433 18.29 13.38 6.70
CA LYS A 433 19.38 12.42 6.83
C LYS A 433 20.23 12.78 8.03
N GLU A 434 20.55 11.79 8.86
CA GLU A 434 21.56 11.97 9.88
C GLU A 434 22.90 12.23 9.19
N ALA A 435 23.53 13.36 9.53
CA ALA A 435 24.87 13.65 9.04
C ALA A 435 25.79 12.55 9.56
N LYS A 436 26.38 11.76 8.66
CA LYS A 436 27.47 10.86 9.03
C LYS A 436 28.59 11.74 9.58
N GLU A 437 28.82 11.70 10.89
CA GLU A 437 30.05 12.22 11.50
C GLU A 437 31.23 11.49 10.84
N GLY A 438 31.84 12.12 9.82
CA GLY A 438 32.91 11.47 9.07
C GLY A 438 33.27 12.06 7.71
N GLU A 439 32.56 13.05 7.17
CA GLU A 439 33.09 13.84 6.05
C GLU A 439 33.71 15.14 6.59
N GLU A 440 35.05 15.12 6.63
CA GLU A 440 35.89 16.31 6.85
C GLU A 440 35.36 17.49 6.04
N LYS A 441 35.15 18.61 6.74
CA LYS A 441 35.06 19.92 6.13
C LYS A 441 36.29 20.12 5.25
N ALA A 442 36.13 20.01 3.94
CA ALA A 442 37.02 20.67 3.00
C ALA A 442 36.80 22.18 3.16
N GLU A 443 37.55 22.78 4.08
CA GLU A 443 37.74 24.23 4.15
C GLU A 443 38.30 24.68 2.78
N LYS A 444 37.49 25.39 2.00
CA LYS A 444 38.02 26.28 0.98
C LYS A 444 38.48 27.56 1.68
N PRO A 445 39.68 28.10 1.37
CA PRO A 445 40.22 29.27 2.05
C PRO A 445 39.31 30.49 1.84
N LEU A 446 39.01 31.19 2.93
CA LEU A 446 38.55 32.58 2.92
C LEU A 446 39.71 33.45 2.39
N ASP A 447 39.78 33.66 1.08
CA ASP A 447 40.51 34.79 0.49
C ASP A 447 40.08 34.91 -0.99
N GLU A 448 38.90 35.51 -1.21
CA GLU A 448 38.54 36.31 -2.40
C GLU A 448 37.05 36.70 -2.33
N LEU A 449 36.69 37.57 -1.38
CA LEU A 449 35.50 38.42 -1.52
C LEU A 449 35.86 39.86 -1.19
N ASN A 450 35.92 40.63 -2.27
CA ASN A 450 36.02 42.09 -2.35
C ASN A 450 34.99 42.77 -1.40
N PRO A 451 35.41 43.64 -0.45
CA PRO A 451 34.49 44.28 0.47
C PRO A 451 33.72 45.40 -0.24
N LEU A 452 32.44 45.15 -0.56
CA LEU A 452 31.50 46.22 -0.86
C LEU A 452 31.23 47.04 0.41
N ALA A 453 31.35 48.36 0.24
CA ALA A 453 31.58 49.35 1.27
C ALA A 453 30.48 49.49 2.36
N PRO A 454 30.83 50.01 3.57
CA PRO A 454 29.90 50.21 4.69
C PRO A 454 28.78 51.26 4.47
N GLU A 455 28.73 51.94 3.32
CA GLU A 455 27.80 53.06 3.10
C GLU A 455 26.35 52.65 2.78
N MET A 456 26.11 51.37 2.47
CA MET A 456 24.76 50.87 2.18
C MET A 456 23.92 50.61 3.45
N PHE A 457 24.56 50.40 4.61
CA PHE A 457 23.86 50.13 5.87
C PHE A 457 23.33 51.39 6.57
N GLU A 458 24.00 52.54 6.40
CA GLU A 458 23.53 53.85 6.91
C GLU A 458 22.31 54.36 6.11
N ARG A 459 22.29 54.13 4.79
CA ARG A 459 21.18 54.55 3.92
C ARG A 459 19.87 53.80 4.18
N LEU A 460 19.93 52.57 4.70
CA LEU A 460 18.75 51.79 5.07
C LEU A 460 18.15 52.24 6.42
N LYS A 461 18.97 52.81 7.32
CA LYS A 461 18.53 53.33 8.62
C LYS A 461 17.80 54.68 8.52
N GLU A 462 18.20 55.55 7.58
CA GLU A 462 17.49 56.81 7.34
C GLU A 462 16.14 56.61 6.62
N GLY A 463 16.01 55.59 5.77
CA GLY A 463 14.76 55.28 5.05
C GLY A 463 13.62 54.74 5.92
N LEU A 464 13.93 54.19 7.09
CA LEU A 464 12.95 53.63 8.04
C LEU A 464 12.42 54.66 9.04
N LYS A 465 13.02 55.85 9.15
CA LYS A 465 12.55 56.90 10.08
C LYS A 465 11.55 57.88 9.46
N GLY A 466 11.37 57.85 8.13
CA GLY A 466 10.48 58.76 7.39
C GLY A 466 9.11 58.18 7.00
N LYS A 467 8.78 56.96 7.42
CA LYS A 467 7.49 56.32 7.11
C LYS A 467 6.47 56.40 8.24
N ASP A 468 6.92 56.58 9.48
CA ASP A 468 6.04 56.66 10.65
C ASP A 468 5.45 58.07 10.89
N GLU A 469 5.98 59.12 10.24
CA GLU A 469 5.42 60.50 10.34
C GLU A 469 4.39 60.84 9.24
N LYS A 470 4.09 59.91 8.31
CA LYS A 470 3.13 60.16 7.21
C LYS A 470 1.75 59.52 7.39
N GLU A 471 1.56 58.62 8.34
CA GLU A 471 0.22 58.08 8.67
C GLU A 471 -0.52 58.89 9.75
N GLU A 472 0.13 59.85 10.41
CA GLU A 472 -0.51 60.68 11.45
C GLU A 472 -1.08 62.02 10.92
N ILE A 473 -0.84 62.37 9.65
CA ILE A 473 -1.32 63.63 9.03
C ILE A 473 -2.57 63.43 8.14
N GLU A 474 -2.86 62.21 7.67
CA GLU A 474 -4.06 61.93 6.85
C GLU A 474 -5.34 61.67 7.67
N LYS A 475 -5.31 61.80 9.00
CA LYS A 475 -6.50 61.64 9.87
C LYS A 475 -7.11 62.95 10.40
N GLU A 476 -6.56 64.12 10.08
CA GLU A 476 -7.10 65.42 10.56
C GLU A 476 -7.67 66.35 9.46
N GLU A 477 -7.60 66.01 8.17
CA GLU A 477 -8.22 66.80 7.09
C GLU A 477 -9.32 66.02 6.36
N GLY A 478 -10.43 65.78 7.06
CA GLY A 478 -11.62 65.13 6.50
C GLY A 478 -12.90 65.33 7.32
N GLU A 479 -12.93 66.31 8.24
CA GLU A 479 -14.17 66.93 8.73
C GLU A 479 -14.28 68.31 8.08
N HIS A 480 -15.12 68.42 7.04
CA HIS A 480 -15.86 69.65 6.74
C HIS A 480 -17.07 69.40 5.84
#